data_AF-A0A366MGJ9-F1
#
_entry.id   AF-A0A366MGJ9-F1
#
_cell.length_a   1.000
_cell.length_b   1.000
_cell.length_c   1.000
_cell.angle_alpha   90.00
_cell.angle_beta   90.00
_cell.angle_gamma   90.00
#
_symmetry.space_group_name_H-M   'P 1'
#
loop_
_entity.id
_entity.type
_entity.pdbx_description
1 polymer ?
#
loop_
_entity_poly.entity_id
_entity_poly.type
_entity_poly.pdbx_seq_one_letter_code
_entity_poly.pdbx_strand_id
1 'polypeptide(L)'
;MDPIVEQGFDRLLDVIKETKAKQQDTAELIIHEDKVLLEKMLSAVVPVVEAAGSVFLQKAKQDTKGDLYDQVYYSDKMIILGKTEQPASFRPDDPKKKVTQQFCVVSEKGELFELMFSNDGFVVDTYASPLSAEDALAFYGYDILYMLYSAIREYALAEEDVLEALSLTLGYLQQK
;
A
#
# COMPACT_ATOMS: atom_id res chain seq x y z
N MET A 1 54.29 19.08 12.57
CA MET A 1 54.18 18.02 11.54
C MET A 1 54.57 18.65 10.20
N ASP A 2 54.79 17.85 9.16
CA ASP A 2 55.05 18.39 7.82
C ASP A 2 53.74 19.07 7.30
N PRO A 3 53.78 20.35 6.86
CA PRO A 3 52.60 21.08 6.39
C PRO A 3 51.84 20.37 5.27
N ILE A 4 52.52 19.55 4.46
CA ILE A 4 51.90 18.77 3.38
C ILE A 4 51.00 17.67 3.94
N VAL A 5 51.40 17.08 5.08
CA VAL A 5 50.62 16.04 5.75
C VAL A 5 49.36 16.62 6.39
N GLU A 6 49.46 17.80 7.00
CA GLU A 6 48.30 18.51 7.58
C GLU A 6 47.30 18.94 6.49
N GLN A 7 47.78 19.51 5.38
CA GLN A 7 46.91 19.87 4.24
C GLN A 7 46.26 18.65 3.58
N GLY A 8 47.00 17.54 3.46
CA GLY A 8 46.45 16.28 2.96
C GLY A 8 45.35 15.72 3.86
N PHE A 9 45.54 15.80 5.17
CA PHE A 9 44.54 15.38 6.16
C PHE A 9 43.28 16.26 6.10
N ASP A 10 43.42 17.58 6.05
CA ASP A 10 42.29 18.51 5.93
C ASP A 10 41.51 18.27 4.63
N ARG A 11 42.20 18.05 3.50
CA ARG A 11 41.54 17.76 2.23
C ARG A 11 40.74 16.45 2.28
N LEU A 12 41.25 15.42 2.97
CA LEU A 12 40.52 14.17 3.17
C LEU A 12 39.25 14.38 4.01
N LEU A 13 39.31 15.20 5.06
CA LEU A 13 38.14 15.56 5.85
C LEU A 13 37.09 16.30 5.03
N ASP A 14 37.51 17.22 4.15
CA ASP A 14 36.60 17.93 3.24
C ASP A 14 35.93 16.97 2.26
N VAL A 15 36.69 16.05 1.65
CA VAL A 15 36.13 15.01 0.75
C VAL A 15 35.11 14.15 1.49
N ILE A 16 35.37 13.76 2.75
CA ILE A 16 34.42 12.98 3.56
C ILE A 16 33.12 13.78 3.78
N LYS A 17 33.22 15.07 4.11
CA LYS A 17 32.04 15.93 4.31
C LYS A 17 31.24 16.11 3.02
N GLU A 18 31.91 16.44 1.92
CA GLU A 18 31.29 16.59 0.59
C GLU A 18 30.60 15.30 0.15
N THR A 19 31.23 14.14 0.38
CA THR A 19 30.68 12.83 0.03
C THR A 19 29.45 12.51 0.89
N LYS A 20 29.49 12.76 2.20
CA LYS A 20 28.34 12.56 3.08
C LYS A 20 27.16 13.45 2.71
N ALA A 21 27.40 14.72 2.39
CA ALA A 21 26.35 15.62 1.93
C ALA A 21 25.69 15.09 0.64
N LYS A 22 26.49 14.70 -0.36
CA LYS A 22 25.96 14.11 -1.60
C LYS A 22 25.19 12.82 -1.37
N GLN A 23 25.63 11.97 -0.43
CA GLN A 23 24.90 10.75 -0.07
C GLN A 23 23.52 11.08 0.49
N GLN A 24 23.44 12.08 1.38
CA GLN A 24 22.18 12.54 1.93
C GLN A 24 21.26 13.12 0.84
N ASP A 25 21.76 14.05 0.02
CA ASP A 25 20.98 14.66 -1.06
C ASP A 25 20.45 13.60 -2.05
N THR A 26 21.28 12.60 -2.36
CA THR A 26 20.89 11.50 -3.27
C THR A 26 19.83 10.60 -2.62
N ALA A 27 19.94 10.30 -1.33
CA ALA A 27 18.96 9.50 -0.62
C ALA A 27 17.60 10.22 -0.53
N GLU A 28 17.60 11.52 -0.24
CA GLU A 28 16.39 12.36 -0.22
C GLU A 28 15.72 12.39 -1.61
N LEU A 29 16.50 12.48 -2.68
CA LEU A 29 15.97 12.41 -4.05
C LEU A 29 15.33 11.06 -4.37
N ILE A 30 15.94 9.94 -3.96
CA ILE A 30 15.36 8.61 -4.19
C ILE A 30 14.01 8.48 -3.49
N ILE A 31 13.93 8.87 -2.21
CA ILE A 31 12.69 8.84 -1.43
C ILE A 31 11.61 9.70 -2.11
N HIS A 32 11.99 10.86 -2.63
CA HIS A 32 11.08 11.73 -3.37
C HIS A 32 10.54 11.06 -4.65
N GLU A 33 11.41 10.49 -5.47
CA GLU A 33 11.00 9.83 -6.72
C GLU A 33 10.16 8.57 -6.46
N ASP A 34 10.49 7.78 -5.44
CA ASP A 34 9.70 6.62 -5.03
C ASP A 34 8.29 7.01 -4.60
N LYS A 35 8.17 8.10 -3.82
CA LYS A 35 6.87 8.65 -3.42
C LYS A 35 6.06 9.09 -4.65
N VAL A 36 6.67 9.84 -5.57
CA VAL A 36 6.01 10.30 -6.79
C VAL A 36 5.55 9.12 -7.65
N LEU A 37 6.36 8.05 -7.73
CA LEU A 37 5.98 6.82 -8.42
C LEU A 37 4.77 6.15 -7.75
N LEU A 38 4.79 6.00 -6.43
CA LEU A 38 3.68 5.40 -5.68
C LEU A 38 2.39 6.20 -5.90
N GLU A 39 2.41 7.53 -5.77
CA GLU A 39 1.23 8.38 -5.99
C GLU A 39 0.64 8.24 -7.40
N LYS A 40 1.50 8.10 -8.42
CA LYS A 40 1.06 7.81 -9.80
C LYS A 40 0.40 6.44 -9.90
N MET A 41 0.96 5.42 -9.26
CA MET A 41 0.40 4.07 -9.28
C MET A 41 -0.93 3.99 -8.50
N LEU A 42 -1.05 4.70 -7.38
CA LEU A 42 -2.31 4.81 -6.64
C LEU A 42 -3.42 5.45 -7.48
N SER A 43 -3.07 6.49 -8.24
CA SER A 43 -4.02 7.12 -9.18
C SER A 43 -4.41 6.17 -10.31
N ALA A 44 -3.45 5.39 -10.83
CA ALA A 44 -3.68 4.47 -11.94
C ALA A 44 -4.46 3.20 -11.54
N VAL A 45 -4.39 2.77 -10.27
CA VAL A 45 -5.07 1.56 -9.81
C VAL A 45 -6.54 1.77 -9.48
N VAL A 46 -7.01 3.03 -9.32
CA VAL A 46 -8.42 3.36 -9.01
C VAL A 46 -9.44 2.53 -9.82
N PRO A 47 -9.42 2.51 -11.17
CA PRO A 47 -10.40 1.74 -11.95
C PRO A 47 -10.32 0.23 -11.66
N VAL A 48 -9.15 -0.29 -11.32
CA VAL A 48 -8.96 -1.70 -10.92
C VAL A 48 -9.67 -1.97 -9.59
N VAL A 49 -9.53 -1.06 -8.62
CA VAL A 49 -10.19 -1.20 -7.30
C VAL A 49 -11.71 -1.05 -7.43
N GLU A 50 -12.19 -0.13 -8.27
CA GLU A 50 -13.61 0.01 -8.56
C GLU A 50 -14.21 -1.26 -9.18
N ALA A 51 -13.48 -1.90 -10.11
CA ALA A 51 -13.93 -3.11 -10.80
C ALA A 51 -13.81 -4.37 -9.93
N ALA A 52 -12.65 -4.58 -9.31
CA ALA A 52 -12.26 -5.86 -8.69
C ALA A 52 -12.01 -5.79 -7.17
N GLY A 53 -12.08 -4.60 -6.56
CA GLY A 53 -11.89 -4.42 -5.13
C GLY A 53 -13.02 -5.01 -4.28
N SER A 54 -12.73 -5.25 -3.01
CA SER A 54 -13.67 -5.81 -2.03
C SER A 54 -14.04 -4.79 -0.97
N VAL A 55 -15.27 -4.88 -0.43
CA VAL A 55 -15.67 -4.12 0.76
C VAL A 55 -15.20 -4.84 2.01
N PHE A 56 -14.56 -4.11 2.92
CA PHE A 56 -13.98 -4.68 4.14
C PHE A 56 -14.91 -4.54 5.34
N LEU A 57 -14.85 -5.51 6.25
CA LEU A 57 -15.62 -5.49 7.49
C LEU A 57 -15.14 -4.32 8.35
N GLN A 58 -16.06 -3.43 8.71
CA GLN A 58 -15.82 -2.38 9.70
C GLN A 58 -16.11 -2.89 11.10
N LYS A 59 -17.25 -3.58 11.30
CA LYS A 59 -17.64 -4.09 12.61
C LYS A 59 -18.62 -5.26 12.48
N ALA A 60 -18.47 -6.28 13.32
CA ALA A 60 -19.45 -7.34 13.49
C ALA A 60 -19.46 -7.84 14.94
N LYS A 61 -20.58 -8.43 15.36
CA LYS A 61 -20.61 -9.25 16.56
C LYS A 61 -20.31 -10.70 16.19
N GLN A 62 -19.70 -11.42 17.11
CA GLN A 62 -19.35 -12.82 17.01
C GLN A 62 -20.16 -13.60 18.03
N ASP A 63 -20.78 -14.70 17.62
CA ASP A 63 -21.51 -15.59 18.52
C ASP A 63 -20.57 -16.64 19.19
N THR A 64 -21.13 -17.52 20.02
CA THR A 64 -20.36 -18.54 20.74
C THR A 64 -19.79 -19.65 19.82
N LYS A 65 -20.25 -19.74 18.57
CA LYS A 65 -19.74 -20.66 17.55
C LYS A 65 -18.70 -20.01 16.65
N GLY A 66 -18.57 -18.69 16.71
CA GLY A 66 -17.68 -17.89 15.89
C GLY A 66 -18.32 -17.27 14.66
N ASP A 67 -19.64 -17.41 14.49
CA ASP A 67 -20.36 -16.84 13.36
C ASP A 67 -20.55 -15.33 13.56
N LEU A 68 -20.33 -14.57 12.47
CA LEU A 68 -20.45 -13.12 12.47
C LEU A 68 -21.88 -12.69 12.13
N TYR A 69 -22.43 -11.79 12.94
CA TYR A 69 -23.74 -11.17 12.74
C TYR A 69 -23.69 -9.66 13.03
N ASP A 70 -24.77 -8.94 12.68
CA ASP A 70 -24.82 -7.47 12.71
C ASP A 70 -23.62 -6.83 12.00
N GLN A 71 -23.31 -7.32 10.79
CA GLN A 71 -22.12 -6.94 10.04
C GLN A 71 -22.28 -5.56 9.39
N VAL A 72 -21.29 -4.70 9.61
CA VAL A 72 -21.16 -3.37 9.01
C VAL A 72 -19.87 -3.35 8.22
N TYR A 73 -19.94 -2.88 6.97
CA TYR A 73 -18.80 -2.80 6.06
C TYR A 73 -18.47 -1.35 5.73
N TYR A 74 -17.23 -1.10 5.36
CA TYR A 74 -16.84 0.14 4.70
C TYR A 74 -17.61 0.30 3.38
N SER A 75 -17.94 1.55 3.03
CA SER A 75 -18.59 1.85 1.74
C SER A 75 -17.65 1.64 0.57
N ASP A 76 -16.39 2.02 0.75
CA ASP A 76 -15.41 2.07 -0.32
C ASP A 76 -14.82 0.68 -0.54
N LYS A 77 -14.69 0.28 -1.81
CA LYS A 77 -13.91 -0.90 -2.18
C LYS A 77 -12.43 -0.66 -1.95
N MET A 78 -11.72 -1.72 -1.61
CA MET A 78 -10.28 -1.69 -1.39
C MET A 78 -9.62 -2.96 -1.93
N ILE A 79 -8.31 -2.90 -2.17
CA ILE A 79 -7.46 -4.09 -2.39
C ILE A 79 -6.33 -4.11 -1.37
N ILE A 80 -5.91 -5.30 -0.96
CA ILE A 80 -4.78 -5.50 -0.04
C ILE A 80 -3.48 -5.42 -0.83
N LEU A 81 -2.58 -4.55 -0.39
CA LEU A 81 -1.24 -4.41 -0.94
C LEU A 81 -0.18 -5.14 -0.13
N GLY A 82 -0.44 -5.38 1.17
CA GLY A 82 0.51 -6.06 2.02
C GLY A 82 -0.05 -6.33 3.40
N LYS A 83 0.58 -7.25 4.12
CA LYS A 83 0.29 -7.55 5.53
C LYS A 83 1.47 -7.12 6.39
N THR A 84 1.18 -6.50 7.53
CA THR A 84 2.22 -6.16 8.51
C THR A 84 2.62 -7.41 9.29
N GLU A 85 3.91 -7.74 9.29
CA GLU A 85 4.44 -8.86 10.09
C GLU A 85 4.43 -8.57 11.59
N GLN A 86 4.60 -7.29 11.96
CA GLN A 86 4.53 -6.82 13.34
C GLN A 86 3.42 -5.76 13.48
N PRO A 87 2.15 -6.17 13.63
CA PRO A 87 1.05 -5.24 13.85
C PRO A 87 1.32 -4.34 15.06
N ALA A 88 0.81 -3.10 15.01
CA ALA A 88 0.87 -2.19 16.15
C ALA A 88 0.25 -2.85 17.39
N SER A 89 0.72 -2.49 18.59
CA SER A 89 0.15 -3.11 19.80
C SER A 89 -1.31 -2.72 20.04
N PHE A 90 -1.68 -1.48 19.68
CA PHE A 90 -3.00 -0.91 19.91
C PHE A 90 -3.40 0.04 18.79
N ARG A 91 -4.70 0.28 18.65
CA ARG A 91 -5.22 1.21 17.64
C ARG A 91 -4.93 2.68 18.01
N PRO A 92 -4.64 3.54 17.02
CA PRO A 92 -4.47 4.98 17.23
C PRO A 92 -5.72 5.68 17.76
N ASP A 93 -6.92 5.24 17.37
CA ASP A 93 -8.18 5.85 17.77
C ASP A 93 -8.67 5.36 19.15
N ASP A 94 -8.33 4.13 19.54
CA ASP A 94 -8.67 3.56 20.84
C ASP A 94 -7.53 2.65 21.37
N PRO A 95 -6.72 3.14 22.32
CA PRO A 95 -5.62 2.37 22.91
C PRO A 95 -6.07 1.13 23.69
N LYS A 96 -7.36 0.95 23.98
CA LYS A 96 -7.88 -0.27 24.62
C LYS A 96 -8.07 -1.42 23.63
N LYS A 97 -8.08 -1.12 22.33
CA LYS A 97 -8.27 -2.12 21.28
C LYS A 97 -6.92 -2.61 20.79
N LYS A 98 -6.60 -3.86 21.14
CA LYS A 98 -5.42 -4.55 20.65
C LYS A 98 -5.58 -4.86 19.17
N VAL A 99 -4.54 -4.59 18.38
CA VAL A 99 -4.53 -4.97 16.96
C VAL A 99 -4.09 -6.42 16.87
N THR A 100 -4.90 -7.23 16.19
CA THR A 100 -4.64 -8.65 15.94
C THR A 100 -4.06 -8.88 14.56
N GLN A 101 -4.48 -8.09 13.58
CA GLN A 101 -3.97 -8.12 12.21
C GLN A 101 -3.95 -6.70 11.64
N GLN A 102 -2.99 -6.43 10.76
CA GLN A 102 -2.82 -5.13 10.13
C GLN A 102 -2.45 -5.32 8.66
N PHE A 103 -3.10 -4.59 7.78
CA PHE A 103 -2.93 -4.69 6.33
C PHE A 103 -2.83 -3.32 5.70
N CYS A 104 -1.89 -3.15 4.77
CA CYS A 104 -1.87 -2.00 3.86
C CYS A 104 -2.90 -2.23 2.76
N VAL A 105 -3.78 -1.25 2.55
CA VAL A 105 -4.79 -1.28 1.50
C VAL A 105 -4.83 0.03 0.75
N VAL A 106 -5.28 -0.03 -0.50
CA VAL A 106 -5.66 1.15 -1.29
C VAL A 106 -7.15 1.09 -1.59
N SER A 107 -7.84 2.21 -1.44
CA SER A 107 -9.28 2.34 -1.73
C SER A 107 -9.55 2.68 -3.20
N GLU A 108 -10.81 2.58 -3.60
CA GLU A 108 -11.31 3.04 -4.90
C GLU A 108 -11.18 4.57 -5.10
N LYS A 109 -10.77 5.32 -4.07
CA LYS A 109 -10.42 6.75 -4.18
C LYS A 109 -8.93 6.98 -4.37
N GLY A 110 -8.11 5.92 -4.43
CA GLY A 110 -6.65 6.00 -4.50
C GLY A 110 -6.00 6.37 -3.16
N GLU A 111 -6.74 6.28 -2.06
CA GLU A 111 -6.25 6.61 -0.72
C GLU A 111 -5.68 5.36 -0.04
N LEU A 112 -4.54 5.52 0.65
CA LEU A 112 -3.88 4.46 1.39
C LEU A 112 -4.35 4.43 2.84
N PHE A 113 -4.57 3.21 3.35
CA PHE A 113 -4.91 2.98 4.74
C PHE A 113 -4.16 1.77 5.29
N GLU A 114 -3.91 1.78 6.60
CA GLU A 114 -3.69 0.57 7.37
C GLU A 114 -5.02 0.12 7.98
N LEU A 115 -5.53 -1.02 7.51
CA LEU A 115 -6.68 -1.68 8.14
C LEU A 115 -6.20 -2.46 9.36
N MET A 116 -6.56 -1.96 10.54
CA MET A 116 -6.19 -2.52 11.84
C MET A 116 -7.37 -3.28 12.45
N PHE A 117 -7.28 -4.60 12.45
CA PHE A 117 -8.29 -5.49 13.03
C PHE A 117 -8.09 -5.62 14.53
N SER A 118 -9.19 -5.59 15.27
CA SER A 118 -9.27 -5.88 16.70
C SER A 118 -10.37 -6.89 16.93
N ASN A 119 -10.11 -7.86 17.81
CA ASN A 119 -11.10 -8.84 18.23
C ASN A 119 -10.98 -9.06 19.74
N ASP A 120 -12.09 -8.88 20.47
CA ASP A 120 -12.18 -9.11 21.92
C ASP A 120 -12.90 -10.42 22.29
N GLY A 121 -13.20 -11.27 21.29
CA GLY A 121 -13.91 -12.53 21.40
C GLY A 121 -15.42 -12.41 21.19
N PHE A 122 -15.98 -11.20 21.23
CA PHE A 122 -17.41 -10.93 21.01
C PHE A 122 -17.67 -9.97 19.87
N VAL A 123 -16.71 -9.09 19.57
CA VAL A 123 -16.80 -8.08 18.52
C VAL A 123 -15.52 -8.11 17.71
N VAL A 124 -15.68 -8.26 16.40
CA VAL A 124 -14.64 -8.00 15.42
C VAL A 124 -14.83 -6.56 14.95
N ASP A 125 -13.79 -5.76 15.04
CA ASP A 125 -13.84 -4.34 14.71
C ASP A 125 -12.56 -3.91 14.00
N THR A 126 -12.69 -3.10 12.97
CA THR A 126 -11.58 -2.69 12.11
C THR A 126 -11.50 -1.17 12.05
N TYR A 127 -10.28 -0.64 12.12
CA TYR A 127 -10.00 0.78 11.90
C TYR A 127 -9.18 0.99 10.65
N ALA A 128 -9.65 1.85 9.76
CA ALA A 128 -8.88 2.34 8.63
C ALA A 128 -8.05 3.56 9.08
N SER A 129 -6.80 3.33 9.44
CA SER A 129 -5.85 4.41 9.75
C SER A 129 -5.31 4.99 8.44
N PRO A 130 -5.48 6.30 8.16
CA PRO A 130 -4.88 6.91 6.99
C PRO A 130 -3.37 6.69 6.97
N LEU A 131 -2.82 6.37 5.80
CA LEU A 131 -1.40 6.10 5.60
C LEU A 131 -0.87 6.98 4.47
N SER A 132 0.24 7.70 4.71
CA SER A 132 0.87 8.48 3.65
C SER A 132 1.67 7.57 2.72
N ALA A 133 1.90 8.02 1.47
CA ALA A 133 2.76 7.29 0.53
C ALA A 133 4.19 7.10 1.06
N GLU A 134 4.72 8.09 1.78
CA GLU A 134 6.05 8.04 2.40
C GLU A 134 6.12 6.98 3.50
N ASP A 135 5.13 6.98 4.41
CA ASP A 135 5.05 5.98 5.47
C ASP A 135 4.81 4.58 4.90
N ALA A 136 3.99 4.44 3.86
CA ALA A 136 3.72 3.17 3.21
C ALA A 136 5.01 2.57 2.61
N LEU A 137 5.83 3.37 1.93
CA LEU A 137 7.13 2.93 1.42
C LEU A 137 8.10 2.59 2.56
N ALA A 138 8.11 3.38 3.63
CA ALA A 138 8.97 3.13 4.78
C ALA A 138 8.63 1.81 5.49
N PHE A 139 7.34 1.47 5.62
CA PHE A 139 6.89 0.27 6.33
C PHE A 139 6.84 -0.99 5.47
N TYR A 140 6.39 -0.87 4.22
CA TYR A 140 6.13 -2.02 3.35
C TYR A 140 7.13 -2.16 2.21
N GLY A 141 8.00 -1.16 1.99
CA GLY A 141 9.02 -1.20 0.95
C GLY A 141 8.44 -1.28 -0.46
N TYR A 142 9.19 -1.91 -1.37
CA TYR A 142 8.79 -2.06 -2.77
C TYR A 142 7.71 -3.12 -3.02
N ASP A 143 7.32 -3.90 -2.00
CA ASP A 143 6.31 -4.95 -2.15
C ASP A 143 4.95 -4.35 -2.54
N ILE A 144 4.59 -3.18 -1.98
CA ILE A 144 3.33 -2.51 -2.34
C ILE A 144 3.34 -2.01 -3.79
N LEU A 145 4.49 -1.59 -4.31
CA LEU A 145 4.63 -1.19 -5.72
C LEU A 145 4.46 -2.41 -6.62
N TYR A 146 5.08 -3.53 -6.27
CA TYR A 146 4.90 -4.78 -7.01
C TYR A 146 3.43 -5.24 -7.00
N MET A 147 2.74 -5.14 -5.87
CA MET A 147 1.33 -5.54 -5.76
C MET A 147 0.42 -4.63 -6.58
N LEU A 148 0.63 -3.31 -6.56
CA LEU A 148 -0.09 -2.37 -7.41
C LEU A 148 0.12 -2.66 -8.90
N TYR A 149 1.39 -2.88 -9.32
CA TYR A 149 1.70 -3.25 -10.70
C TYR A 149 1.02 -4.56 -11.11
N SER A 150 1.05 -5.57 -10.23
CA SER A 150 0.44 -6.87 -10.49
C SER A 150 -1.07 -6.75 -10.67
N ALA A 151 -1.74 -5.99 -9.80
CA ALA A 151 -3.18 -5.73 -9.92
C ALA A 151 -3.55 -5.03 -11.24
N ILE A 152 -2.80 -3.99 -11.63
CA ILE A 152 -3.02 -3.27 -12.91
C ILE A 152 -2.79 -4.21 -14.10
N ARG A 153 -1.72 -5.00 -14.07
CA ARG A 153 -1.39 -5.94 -15.14
C ARG A 153 -2.45 -7.01 -15.30
N GLU A 154 -2.90 -7.63 -14.20
CA GLU A 154 -3.94 -8.66 -14.23
C GLU A 154 -5.27 -8.11 -14.76
N TYR A 155 -5.63 -6.89 -14.35
CA TYR A 155 -6.81 -6.23 -14.87
C TYR A 155 -6.71 -5.95 -16.37
N ALA A 156 -5.56 -5.46 -16.85
CA ALA A 156 -5.35 -5.21 -18.27
C ALA A 156 -5.48 -6.48 -19.12
N LEU A 157 -4.90 -7.60 -18.66
CA LEU A 157 -5.02 -8.90 -19.34
C LEU A 157 -6.47 -9.38 -19.39
N ALA A 158 -7.22 -9.21 -18.31
CA ALA A 158 -8.64 -9.58 -18.29
C ALA A 158 -9.48 -8.75 -19.27
N GLU A 159 -9.19 -7.46 -19.42
CA GLU A 159 -9.87 -6.59 -20.40
C GLU A 159 -9.54 -6.98 -21.85
N GLU A 160 -8.30 -7.38 -22.14
CA GLU A 160 -7.90 -7.91 -23.45
C GLU A 160 -8.68 -9.19 -23.80
N ASP A 161 -8.80 -10.13 -22.86
CA ASP A 161 -9.56 -11.37 -23.03
C ASP A 161 -11.04 -11.10 -23.33
N VAL A 162 -11.65 -10.13 -22.63
CA VAL A 162 -13.04 -9.70 -22.87
C VAL A 162 -13.19 -9.10 -24.27
N LEU A 163 -12.25 -8.25 -24.69
CA LEU A 163 -12.27 -7.64 -26.02
C LEU A 163 -12.16 -8.70 -27.13
N GLU A 164 -11.30 -9.70 -26.95
CA GLU A 164 -11.16 -10.81 -27.89
C GLU A 164 -12.47 -11.62 -27.99
N ALA A 165 -13.08 -11.96 -26.86
CA ALA A 165 -14.35 -12.68 -26.81
C ALA A 165 -15.50 -11.90 -27.49
N LEU A 166 -15.56 -10.58 -27.28
CA LEU A 166 -16.54 -9.72 -27.94
C LEU A 166 -16.31 -9.64 -29.45
N SER A 167 -15.04 -9.56 -29.89
CA SER A 167 -14.67 -9.53 -31.31
C SER A 167 -15.05 -10.83 -32.03
N LEU A 168 -14.80 -11.98 -31.40
CA LEU A 168 -15.23 -13.29 -31.90
C LEU A 168 -16.76 -13.37 -32.02
N THR A 169 -17.47 -12.87 -31.02
CA THR A 169 -18.94 -12.85 -31.01
C THR A 169 -19.49 -11.96 -32.14
N LEU A 170 -18.92 -10.78 -32.36
CA LEU A 170 -19.28 -9.91 -33.48
C LEU A 170 -19.01 -10.57 -34.83
N GLY A 171 -17.86 -11.24 -34.98
CA GLY A 171 -17.53 -11.99 -36.18
C GLY A 171 -18.58 -13.07 -36.50
N TYR A 172 -19.05 -13.80 -35.48
CA TYR A 172 -20.12 -14.79 -35.65
C TYR A 172 -21.46 -14.15 -36.06
N LEU A 173 -21.84 -13.04 -35.43
CA LEU A 173 -23.11 -12.35 -35.74
C LEU A 173 -23.13 -11.70 -37.13
N GLN A 174 -21.97 -11.25 -37.62
CA GLN A 174 -21.82 -10.58 -38.92
C GLN A 174 -21.65 -11.55 -40.10
N GLN A 175 -21.37 -12.83 -39.86
CA GLN A 175 -21.34 -13.89 -40.89
C GLN A 175 -22.75 -14.34 -41.34
N LYS A 176 -23.73 -13.44 -41.36
CA LYS A 176 -25.05 -13.65 -41.98
C LYS A 176 -25.08 -13.13 -43.40
#